data_AF-C6XVG7-F1
#
_entry.id   AF-C6XVG7-F1
#
_cell.length_a   1.000
_cell.length_b   1.000
_cell.length_c   1.000
_cell.angle_alpha   90.00
_cell.angle_beta   90.00
_cell.angle_gamma   90.00
#
_symmetry.space_group_name_H-M   'P 1'
#
loop_
_entity.id
_entity.type
_entity.pdbx_description
1 polymer ?
#
loop_
_entity_poly.entity_id
_entity_poly.type
_entity_poly.pdbx_seq_one_letter_code
_entity_poly.pdbx_strand_id
1 'polypeptide(L)'
;MSNPLEVKIYLDSMVTGSMILKTKMKHYKISGLLDAIPLAAEVVQFIRSVDAGAKPHSLFTLADVQGRKYRFELRFADNRVYLGLKLKTEQTTGTMLFDWEGGFEAFKTGFKII
;
A
#
# COMPACT_ATOMS: atom_id res chain seq x y z
N MET A 1 -16.27 11.59 -8.21
CA MET A 1 -15.14 11.46 -9.15
C MET A 1 -14.12 10.52 -8.54
N SER A 2 -13.73 9.44 -9.20
CA SER A 2 -12.67 8.55 -8.71
C SER A 2 -11.34 9.31 -8.74
N ASN A 3 -10.63 9.35 -7.60
CA ASN A 3 -9.27 9.87 -7.54
C ASN A 3 -8.36 8.75 -8.07
N PRO A 4 -7.77 8.84 -9.28
CA PRO A 4 -6.97 7.74 -9.83
C PRO A 4 -5.79 7.45 -8.90
N LEU A 5 -5.61 6.17 -8.57
CA LEU A 5 -4.51 5.69 -7.74
C LEU A 5 -3.49 4.98 -8.64
N GLU A 6 -2.23 5.22 -8.37
CA GLU A 6 -1.11 4.41 -8.85
C GLU A 6 -0.38 3.86 -7.62
N VAL A 7 -0.32 2.53 -7.51
CA VAL A 7 0.48 1.81 -6.51
C VAL A 7 1.48 0.97 -7.28
N LYS A 8 2.75 1.35 -7.23
CA LYS A 8 3.83 0.59 -7.86
C LYS A 8 4.74 0.03 -6.78
N ILE A 9 4.98 -1.28 -6.84
CA ILE A 9 6.02 -1.93 -6.06
C ILE A 9 7.08 -2.41 -7.03
N TYR A 10 8.27 -1.84 -6.92
CA TYR A 10 9.44 -2.24 -7.69
C TYR A 10 10.21 -3.28 -6.88
N LEU A 11 10.41 -4.46 -7.45
CA LEU A 11 11.19 -5.52 -6.84
C LEU A 11 12.64 -5.42 -7.33
N ASP A 12 13.58 -5.24 -6.41
CA ASP A 12 15.02 -5.25 -6.70
C ASP A 12 15.59 -6.61 -6.27
N SER A 13 16.89 -6.69 -5.94
CA SER A 13 17.55 -7.81 -5.28
C SER A 13 16.64 -8.47 -4.23
N MET A 14 16.85 -9.76 -3.95
CA MET A 14 15.89 -10.66 -3.27
C MET A 14 15.25 -10.18 -1.93
N VAL A 15 15.68 -9.06 -1.34
CA VAL A 15 15.21 -8.55 -0.04
C VAL A 15 14.74 -7.08 -0.09
N THR A 16 15.10 -6.31 -1.11
CA THR A 16 14.84 -4.86 -1.18
C THR A 16 14.00 -4.47 -2.38
N GLY A 17 13.40 -3.28 -2.32
CA GLY A 17 12.66 -2.71 -3.44
C GLY A 17 12.30 -1.25 -3.23
N SER A 18 11.28 -0.78 -3.93
CA SER A 18 10.70 0.53 -3.66
C SER A 18 9.19 0.52 -3.85
N MET A 19 8.49 1.41 -3.17
CA MET A 19 7.05 1.62 -3.33
C MET A 19 6.77 3.05 -3.73
N ILE A 20 5.89 3.25 -4.70
CA ILE A 20 5.34 4.54 -5.10
C ILE A 20 3.83 4.51 -4.90
N LEU A 21 3.31 5.50 -4.19
CA LEU A 21 1.90 5.79 -4.03
C LEU A 21 1.61 7.15 -4.65
N LYS A 22 0.71 7.21 -5.62
CA LYS A 22 0.43 8.45 -6.35
C LYS A 22 -1.05 8.60 -6.65
N THR A 23 -1.54 9.82 -6.45
CA THR A 23 -2.83 10.33 -6.94
C THR A 23 -2.58 11.63 -7.70
N LYS A 24 -3.66 12.31 -8.15
CA LYS A 24 -3.53 13.65 -8.72
C LYS A 24 -2.94 14.67 -7.75
N MET A 25 -3.23 14.53 -6.46
CA MET A 25 -2.90 15.54 -5.44
C MET A 25 -1.69 15.17 -4.58
N LYS A 26 -1.29 13.89 -4.58
CA LYS A 26 -0.35 13.37 -3.60
C LYS A 26 0.59 12.37 -4.24
N HIS A 27 1.87 12.47 -3.94
CA HIS A 27 2.90 11.54 -4.37
C HIS A 27 3.78 11.21 -3.17
N TYR A 28 3.96 9.92 -2.89
CA TYR A 28 4.83 9.43 -1.85
C TYR A 28 5.65 8.24 -2.36
N LYS A 29 6.93 8.20 -2.00
CA LYS A 29 7.86 7.15 -2.39
C LYS A 29 8.66 6.67 -1.18
N ILE A 30 8.75 5.35 -1.03
CA ILE A 30 9.72 4.69 -0.15
C ILE A 30 10.77 4.04 -1.03
N SER A 31 12.00 4.55 -0.98
CA SER A 31 13.17 3.95 -1.63
C SER A 31 13.87 3.00 -0.65
N GLY A 32 14.35 1.86 -1.13
CA GLY A 32 15.02 0.88 -0.26
C GLY A 32 14.05 0.28 0.76
N LEU A 33 12.85 -0.06 0.31
CA LEU A 33 11.85 -0.77 1.09
C LEU A 33 12.34 -2.20 1.34
N LEU A 34 12.44 -2.58 2.61
CA LEU A 34 12.66 -3.97 3.03
C LEU A 34 11.36 -4.75 2.84
N ASP A 35 11.48 -6.03 2.53
CA ASP A 35 10.33 -6.94 2.37
C ASP A 35 9.34 -6.49 1.28
N ALA A 36 9.86 -5.91 0.19
CA ALA A 36 9.05 -5.50 -0.96
C ALA A 36 8.30 -6.68 -1.61
N ILE A 37 8.91 -7.88 -1.64
CA ILE A 37 8.29 -9.11 -2.15
C ILE A 37 7.10 -9.54 -1.27
N PRO A 38 7.24 -9.72 0.06
CA PRO A 38 6.10 -9.96 0.94
C PRO A 38 4.97 -8.93 0.80
N LEU A 39 5.28 -7.64 0.69
CA LEU A 39 4.27 -6.62 0.47
C LEU A 39 3.52 -6.82 -0.85
N ALA A 40 4.23 -7.07 -1.95
CA ALA A 40 3.62 -7.34 -3.25
C ALA A 40 2.70 -8.57 -3.21
N ALA A 41 3.14 -9.66 -2.57
CA ALA A 41 2.36 -10.87 -2.40
C ALA A 41 1.07 -10.61 -1.59
N GLU A 42 1.16 -9.83 -0.51
CA GLU A 42 -0.01 -9.45 0.28
C GLU A 42 -1.02 -8.67 -0.54
N VAL A 43 -0.59 -7.67 -1.31
CA VAL A 43 -1.51 -6.87 -2.12
C VAL A 43 -2.21 -7.74 -3.18
N VAL A 44 -1.49 -8.68 -3.79
CA VAL A 44 -2.09 -9.68 -4.71
C VAL A 44 -3.11 -10.55 -3.98
N GLN A 45 -2.79 -11.01 -2.77
CA GLN A 45 -3.68 -11.85 -1.98
C GLN A 45 -4.94 -11.09 -1.52
N PHE A 46 -4.81 -9.81 -1.17
CA PHE A 46 -5.92 -8.92 -0.89
C PHE A 46 -6.86 -8.83 -2.09
N ILE A 47 -6.32 -8.56 -3.29
CA ILE A 47 -7.11 -8.49 -4.54
C ILE A 47 -7.85 -9.79 -4.79
N ARG A 48 -7.16 -10.94 -4.71
CA ARG A 48 -7.77 -12.26 -4.89
C ARG A 48 -8.88 -12.54 -3.89
N SER A 49 -8.70 -12.11 -2.64
CA SER A 49 -9.69 -12.31 -1.58
C SER A 49 -10.95 -11.47 -1.85
N VAL A 50 -10.80 -10.22 -2.30
CA VAL A 50 -11.94 -9.38 -2.70
C VAL A 50 -12.65 -9.96 -3.92
N ASP A 51 -11.91 -10.41 -4.95
CA ASP A 51 -12.48 -11.07 -6.13
C ASP A 51 -13.29 -12.34 -5.74
N ALA A 52 -12.88 -13.04 -4.69
CA ALA A 52 -13.60 -14.19 -4.13
C ALA A 52 -14.80 -13.81 -3.25
N GLY A 53 -15.12 -12.52 -3.12
CA GLY A 53 -16.24 -12.00 -2.32
C GLY A 53 -15.95 -11.77 -0.84
N ALA A 54 -14.69 -11.90 -0.40
CA ALA A 54 -14.31 -11.62 0.97
C ALA A 54 -14.23 -10.10 1.26
N LYS A 55 -14.18 -9.76 2.55
CA LYS A 55 -13.98 -8.39 3.05
C LYS A 55 -12.67 -8.29 3.84
N PRO A 56 -11.50 -8.41 3.18
CA PRO A 56 -10.21 -8.47 3.85
C PRO A 56 -9.83 -7.13 4.48
N HIS A 57 -9.01 -7.23 5.53
CA HIS A 57 -8.31 -6.13 6.16
C HIS A 57 -6.87 -6.57 6.45
N SER A 58 -5.92 -5.98 5.73
CA SER A 58 -4.49 -6.27 5.80
C SER A 58 -3.77 -5.12 6.48
N LEU A 59 -2.98 -5.44 7.51
CA LEU A 59 -2.13 -4.50 8.25
C LEU A 59 -0.68 -4.97 8.19
N PHE A 60 0.17 -4.19 7.54
CA PHE A 60 1.59 -4.51 7.35
C PHE A 60 2.47 -3.46 8.03
N THR A 61 3.51 -3.93 8.71
CA THR A 61 4.60 -3.04 9.14
C THR A 61 5.70 -3.13 8.10
N LEU A 62 6.02 -2.01 7.49
CA LEU A 62 7.11 -1.88 6.54
C LEU A 62 8.30 -1.20 7.19
N ALA A 63 9.50 -1.45 6.68
CA ALA A 63 10.69 -0.73 7.05
C ALA A 63 11.51 -0.38 5.82
N ASP A 64 12.27 0.72 5.87
CA ASP A 64 13.28 1.00 4.86
C ASP A 64 14.70 0.74 5.37
N VAL A 65 15.68 0.79 4.46
CA VAL A 65 17.10 0.63 4.77
C VAL A 65 17.65 1.66 5.76
N GLN A 66 16.94 2.76 6.01
CA GLN A 66 17.31 3.78 6.99
C GLN A 66 16.70 3.49 8.38
N GLY A 67 15.96 2.39 8.52
CA GLY A 67 15.32 1.98 9.77
C GLY A 67 13.99 2.69 10.05
N ARG A 68 13.48 3.51 9.12
CA ARG A 68 12.15 4.14 9.28
C ARG A 68 11.08 3.07 9.15
N LYS A 69 10.12 3.08 10.07
CA LYS A 69 9.02 2.11 10.11
C LYS A 69 7.72 2.75 9.66
N TYR A 70 6.95 2.01 8.89
CA TYR A 70 5.66 2.45 8.36
C TYR A 70 4.59 1.44 8.72
N ARG A 71 3.36 1.94 8.89
CA ARG A 71 2.15 1.11 8.92
C ARG A 71 1.45 1.28 7.60
N PHE A 72 1.34 0.20 6.84
CA PHE A 72 0.55 0.10 5.63
C PHE A 72 -0.74 -0.64 5.95
N GLU A 73 -1.86 -0.09 5.51
CA GLU A 73 -3.21 -0.60 5.76
C GLU A 73 -3.97 -0.69 4.44
N LEU A 74 -4.54 -1.87 4.17
CA LEU A 74 -5.52 -2.08 3.11
C LEU A 74 -6.78 -2.66 3.73
N ARG A 75 -7.92 -2.01 3.49
CA ARG A 75 -9.21 -2.48 3.99
C ARG A 75 -10.24 -2.43 2.88
N PHE A 76 -10.98 -3.50 2.69
CA PHE A 76 -12.14 -3.52 1.79
C PHE A 76 -13.44 -3.46 2.59
N ALA A 77 -14.23 -2.42 2.37
CA ALA A 77 -15.54 -2.25 2.98
C ALA A 77 -16.45 -1.45 2.05
N ASP A 78 -17.75 -1.77 2.02
CA ASP A 78 -18.77 -1.04 1.26
C ASP A 78 -18.40 -0.81 -0.22
N ASN A 79 -17.82 -1.85 -0.83
CA ASN A 79 -17.33 -1.85 -2.21
C ASN A 79 -16.21 -0.81 -2.48
N ARG A 80 -15.50 -0.40 -1.44
CA ARG A 80 -14.38 0.54 -1.47
C ARG A 80 -13.14 -0.06 -0.84
N VAL A 81 -12.00 0.33 -1.39
CA VAL A 81 -10.69 0.06 -0.81
C VAL A 81 -10.21 1.33 -0.12
N TYR A 82 -9.82 1.17 1.14
CA TYR A 82 -9.12 2.16 1.93
C TYR A 82 -7.65 1.77 1.97
N LEU A 83 -6.79 2.66 1.49
CA LEU A 83 -5.33 2.52 1.57
C LEU A 83 -4.78 3.60 2.50
N GLY A 84 -4.03 3.19 3.51
CA GLY A 84 -3.34 4.08 4.43
C GLY A 84 -1.86 3.76 4.52
N LEU A 85 -1.02 4.79 4.55
CA LEU A 85 0.39 4.70 4.88
C LEU A 85 0.72 5.73 5.95
N LYS A 86 1.14 5.25 7.12
CA LYS A 86 1.55 6.08 8.26
C LYS A 86 3.02 5.86 8.59
N LEU A 87 3.76 6.92 8.86
CA LEU A 87 5.07 6.83 9.50
C LEU A 87 4.87 6.50 10.97
N LYS A 88 5.51 5.44 11.48
CA LYS A 88 5.56 5.19 12.91
C LYS A 88 6.57 6.15 13.51
N THR A 89 6.08 7.06 14.34
CA THR A 89 6.88 7.92 15.21
C THR A 89 6.78 7.39 16.64
N GLU A 90 7.56 7.93 17.58
CA GLU A 90 7.43 7.61 19.01
C GLU A 90 6.06 8.04 19.58
N GLN A 91 5.30 8.87 18.84
CA GLN A 91 3.95 9.27 19.18
C GLN A 91 2.93 8.18 18.81
N THR A 92 1.96 7.97 19.68
CA THR A 92 1.00 6.84 19.67
C THR A 92 0.19 6.68 18.37
N THR A 93 0.00 7.75 17.61
CA THR A 93 -0.86 7.77 16.40
C THR A 93 -0.08 7.69 15.08
N GLY A 94 1.22 8.00 15.07
CA GLY A 94 2.03 8.13 13.86
C GLY A 94 1.61 9.29 12.94
N THR A 95 2.39 9.58 11.90
CA THR A 95 2.09 10.64 10.92
C THR A 95 1.49 10.06 9.65
N MET A 96 0.32 10.55 9.21
CA MET A 96 -0.27 10.11 7.94
C MET A 96 0.55 10.63 6.75
N LEU A 97 1.15 9.72 5.99
CA LEU A 97 1.97 10.03 4.83
C LEU A 97 1.19 9.93 3.54
N PHE A 98 0.28 8.95 3.44
CA PHE A 98 -0.56 8.73 2.27
C PHE A 98 -1.87 8.09 2.69
N ASP A 99 -2.94 8.52 2.04
CA ASP A 99 -4.29 8.04 2.28
C ASP A 99 -5.02 8.10 0.95
N TRP A 100 -5.82 7.07 0.70
CA TRP A 100 -6.66 7.00 -0.48
C TRP A 100 -7.90 6.14 -0.21
N GLU A 101 -9.00 6.54 -0.83
CA GLU A 101 -10.24 5.79 -0.84
C GLU A 101 -10.81 5.79 -2.27
N GLY A 102 -11.25 4.62 -2.72
CA GLY A 102 -11.92 4.49 -4.01
C GLY A 102 -12.46 3.09 -4.28
N GLY A 103 -13.06 2.92 -5.46
CA GLY A 103 -13.62 1.63 -5.86
C GLY A 103 -12.55 0.55 -6.06
N PHE A 104 -12.92 -0.70 -5.81
CA PHE A 104 -12.01 -1.84 -5.94
C PHE A 104 -11.37 -1.96 -7.34
N GLU A 105 -12.15 -1.78 -8.40
CA GLU A 105 -11.61 -1.84 -9.78
C GLU A 105 -10.57 -0.75 -10.06
N ALA A 106 -10.75 0.45 -9.48
CA ALA A 106 -9.77 1.52 -9.61
C ALA A 106 -8.48 1.18 -8.87
N PHE A 107 -8.57 0.58 -7.68
CA PHE A 107 -7.42 0.08 -6.93
C PHE A 107 -6.68 -1.02 -7.70
N LYS A 108 -7.41 -2.05 -8.16
CA LYS A 108 -6.87 -3.20 -8.90
C LYS A 108 -6.16 -2.78 -10.19
N THR A 109 -6.75 -1.86 -10.94
CA THR A 109 -6.15 -1.33 -12.18
C THR A 109 -4.91 -0.47 -11.90
N GLY A 110 -4.95 0.30 -10.81
CA GLY A 110 -3.87 1.18 -10.36
C GLY A 110 -2.67 0.47 -9.75
N PHE A 111 -2.85 -0.77 -9.26
CA PHE A 111 -1.79 -1.59 -8.69
C PHE A 111 -0.93 -2.26 -9.77
N LYS A 112 0.40 -2.13 -9.65
CA LYS A 112 1.40 -2.77 -10.50
C LYS A 112 2.58 -3.25 -9.67
N ILE A 113 3.05 -4.46 -9.97
CA ILE A 113 4.36 -4.96 -9.56
C ILE A 113 5.28 -4.76 -10.77
N ILE A 114 6.46 -4.19 -10.55
CA ILE A 114 7.45 -3.85 -11.57
C ILE A 114 8.78 -4.52 -11.24
#